data_AF-A0A351IWG8-F1
#
_entry.id   AF-A0A351IWG8-F1
#
_cell.length_a   1.000
_cell.length_b   1.000
_cell.length_c   1.000
_cell.angle_alpha   90.00
_cell.angle_beta   90.00
_cell.angle_gamma   90.00
#
_symmetry.space_group_name_H-M   'P 1'
#
loop_
_entity.id
_entity.type
_entity.pdbx_description
1 polymer ?
#
loop_
_entity_poly.entity_id
_entity_poly.type
_entity_poly.pdbx_seq_one_letter_code
_entity_poly.pdbx_strand_id
1 'polypeptide(L)' 'TGHHHHLVCDSCGRVEDFHVPDEFEKQVAALVEVAAEGGFRVDAHRFDMLGRCTECR' A
#
# COMPACT_ATOMS: atom_id res chain seq x y z
N THR A 1 -8.38 -3.49 13.28
CA THR A 1 -8.30 -3.94 11.87
C THR A 1 -6.89 -3.63 11.39
N GLY A 2 -6.11 -4.67 11.07
CA GLY A 2 -4.68 -4.53 10.76
C GLY A 2 -4.46 -4.17 9.30
N HIS A 3 -4.54 -2.88 8.97
CA HIS A 3 -4.11 -2.38 7.67
C HIS A 3 -2.58 -2.44 7.63
N HIS A 4 -2.03 -3.33 6.81
CA HIS A 4 -0.60 -3.48 6.56
C HIS A 4 -0.36 -3.40 5.06
N HIS A 5 0.83 -2.94 4.70
CA HIS A 5 1.28 -2.82 3.32
C HIS A 5 2.35 -3.85 3.03
N HIS A 6 2.68 -4.06 1.75
CA HIS A 6 3.62 -5.11 1.38
C HIS A 6 4.91 -4.57 0.76
N LEU A 7 6.03 -5.15 1.16
CA LEU A 7 7.27 -5.15 0.40
C LEU A 7 7.28 -6.38 -0.49
N VAL A 8 7.51 -6.21 -1.79
CA VAL A 8 7.53 -7.30 -2.78
C VAL A 8 8.90 -7.38 -3.44
N CYS A 9 9.55 -8.55 -3.34
CA CYS A 9 10.80 -8.79 -4.03
C CYS A 9 10.59 -9.08 -5.51
N ASP A 10 11.16 -8.26 -6.39
CA ASP A 10 11.07 -8.42 -7.84
C ASP A 10 11.83 -9.65 -8.38
N SER A 11 12.84 -10.12 -7.65
CA SER A 11 13.68 -11.26 -8.07
C SER A 11 13.13 -12.63 -7.69
N CYS A 12 12.46 -12.76 -6.53
CA CYS A 12 12.00 -14.06 -6.03
C CYS A 12 10.52 -14.10 -5.63
N GLY A 13 9.82 -12.96 -5.68
CA GLY A 13 8.40 -12.88 -5.33
C GLY A 13 8.10 -12.93 -3.83
N ARG A 14 9.13 -12.88 -2.96
CA ARG A 14 8.94 -12.80 -1.50
C ARG A 14 8.09 -11.57 -1.16
N VAL A 15 7.10 -11.76 -0.30
CA VAL A 15 6.23 -10.70 0.23
C VAL A 15 6.45 -10.58 1.74
N GLU A 16 6.64 -9.35 2.21
CA GLU A 16 6.79 -9.05 3.64
C GLU A 16 5.85 -7.91 4.02
N ASP A 17 5.22 -8.01 5.19
CA ASP A 17 4.37 -6.94 5.71
C ASP A 17 5.23 -5.82 6.29
N PHE A 18 4.81 -4.58 6.06
CA PHE A 18 5.35 -3.42 6.75
C PHE A 18 4.24 -2.48 7.22
N HIS A 19 4.57 -1.71 8.25
CA HIS A 19 3.65 -0.74 8.85
C HIS A 19 4.03 0.66 8.39
N VAL A 20 3.01 1.43 8.03
CA VAL A 20 3.14 2.87 7.76
C VAL A 20 2.60 3.66 8.95
N PRO A 21 3.01 4.93 9.12
CA PRO A 21 2.41 5.81 10.11
C PRO A 21 0.92 6.05 9.84
N ASP A 22 0.11 6.18 10.90
CA ASP A 22 -1.32 6.49 10.80
C ASP A 22 -1.62 7.74 9.95
N GLU A 23 -0.71 8.70 9.91
CA GLU A 23 -0.87 9.92 9.11
C GLU A 23 -0.89 9.64 7.60
N PHE A 24 -0.14 8.63 7.14
CA PHE A 24 -0.19 8.20 5.75
C PHE A 24 -1.56 7.59 5.42
N GLU A 25 -2.11 6.76 6.30
CA GLU A 25 -3.45 6.18 6.11
C GLU A 25 -4.54 7.24 5.99
N LYS A 26 -4.46 8.30 6.81
CA LYS A 26 -5.39 9.44 6.72
C LYS A 26 -5.29 10.15 5.36
N GLN A 27 -4.08 10.31 4.84
CA GLN A 27 -3.87 10.92 3.52
C GLN A 27 -4.47 10.06 2.41
N VAL A 28 -4.29 8.73 2.48
CA VAL A 28 -4.91 7.81 1.53
C VAL A 28 -6.44 7.88 1.61
N ALA A 29 -7.01 7.90 2.81
CA ALA A 29 -8.45 8.07 2.99
C ALA A 29 -8.95 9.39 2.37
N ALA A 30 -8.22 10.50 2.55
CA ALA A 30 -8.57 11.77 1.92
C ALA A 30 -8.56 11.71 0.38
N LEU A 31 -7.61 10.97 -0.22
CA LEU A 31 -7.59 10.76 -1.67
C LEU A 31 -8.78 9.94 -2.17
N VAL A 32 -9.24 8.97 -1.38
CA VAL A 32 -10.46 8.19 -1.68
C VAL A 32 -11.69 9.10 -1.72
N GLU A 33 -11.81 10.03 -0.77
CA GLU A 33 -12.91 11.00 -0.76
C GLU A 33 -12.86 11.93 -1.99
N VAL A 34 -11.69 12.44 -2.37
CA VAL A 34 -11.53 13.26 -3.58
C VAL A 34 -11.95 12.50 -4.84
N ALA A 35 -11.62 11.21 -4.95
CA ALA A 35 -12.07 10.38 -6.06
C ALA A 35 -13.60 10.23 -6.08
N ALA A 36 -14.21 10.05 -4.90
CA ALA A 36 -15.66 9.94 -4.75
C ALA A 36 -16.38 11.24 -5.13
N GLU A 37 -15.84 12.40 -4.77
CA GLU A 37 -16.36 13.72 -5.20
C GLU A 37 -16.37 13.87 -6.72
N GLY A 38 -15.41 13.26 -7.41
CA GLY A 38 -15.35 13.17 -8.87
C GLY A 38 -16.33 12.17 -9.50
N GLY A 39 -17.18 11.51 -8.70
CA GLY A 39 -18.10 10.47 -9.15
C GLY A 39 -17.46 9.09 -9.36
N PHE A 40 -16.21 8.89 -8.91
CA PHE A 40 -15.52 7.61 -9.00
C PHE A 40 -15.77 6.75 -7.76
N ARG A 41 -16.23 5.51 -7.94
CA ARG A 41 -16.39 4.55 -6.84
C ARG A 41 -15.08 3.82 -6.58
N VAL A 42 -14.50 4.00 -5.39
CA VAL A 42 -13.30 3.27 -4.94
C VAL A 42 -13.72 2.03 -4.15
N ASP A 43 -13.39 0.84 -4.65
CA ASP A 43 -13.66 -0.42 -3.94
C ASP A 43 -12.46 -0.91 -3.11
N ALA A 44 -11.23 -0.52 -3.47
CA ALA A 44 -10.01 -0.82 -2.73
C ALA A 44 -8.87 0.13 -3.11
N HIS A 45 -7.92 0.33 -2.20
CA HIS A 45 -6.60 0.88 -2.50
C HIS A 45 -5.52 -0.16 -2.18
N ARG A 46 -4.40 -0.10 -2.92
CA ARG A 46 -3.23 -0.97 -2.71
C ARG A 46 -1.97 -0.14 -2.74
N PHE A 47 -1.10 -0.34 -1.76
CA PHE A 47 0.23 0.24 -1.72
C PHE A 47 1.26 -0.87 -1.45
N ASP A 48 2.01 -1.22 -2.49
CA ASP A 48 3.11 -2.18 -2.42
C ASP A 48 4.40 -1.48 -2.84
N MET A 49 5.50 -1.72 -2.10
CA MET A 49 6.82 -1.27 -2.51
C MET A 49 7.61 -2.43 -3.12
N LEU A 50 8.13 -2.23 -4.33
CA LEU A 50 8.92 -3.24 -5.04
C LEU A 50 10.42 -3.01 -4.81
N GLY A 51 11.17 -4.09 -4.63
CA GLY A 51 12.63 -4.03 -4.45
C GLY A 51 13.28 -5.41 -4.34
N ARG A 52 14.39 -5.51 -3.59
CA ARG A 52 15.09 -6.78 -3.33
C ARG A 52 15.13 -7.13 -1.85
N CYS A 53 14.70 -8.35 -1.51
CA CYS A 53 14.82 -8.88 -0.15
C CYS A 53 16.28 -9.16 0.23
N THR A 54 16.53 -9.42 1.52
CA THR A 54 17.88 -9.71 2.06
C THR A 54 18.60 -10.82 1.30
N GLU A 55 17.86 -11.85 0.86
CA GLU A 55 18.39 -13.02 0.16
C GLU A 55 18.73 -12.77 -1.31
N CYS A 56 18.18 -11.70 -1.91
CA CYS A 56 18.34 -11.40 -3.34
C CYS A 56 19.21 -10.16 -3.61
N ARG A 57 19.72 -9.50 -2.59
CA ARG A 57 20.69 -8.40 -2.74
C ARG A 57 22.07 -8.92 -3.12
#